data_AF-A0A378WND1-F1
#
_entry.id   AF-A0A378WND1-F1
#
_cell.length_a   1.000
_cell.length_b   1.000
_cell.length_c   1.000
_cell.angle_alpha   90.00
_cell.angle_beta   90.00
_cell.angle_gamma   90.00
#
_symmetry.space_group_name_H-M   'P 1'
#
loop_
_entity.id
_entity.type
_entity.pdbx_description
1 polymer ?
#
loop_
_entity_poly.entity_id
_entity_poly.type
_entity_poly.pdbx_seq_one_letter_code
_entity_poly.pdbx_strand_id
1 'polypeptide(L)'
;MYEALLSHRGIRGLVVSCEDCRQDHYHDWDMLRANLLQLLVDGTVRPHEPAYDPTPEAYVTWDYCRGYADASMNEALHGDGFDGFDA
;
A
#
# COMPACT_ATOMS: atom_id res chain seq x y z
N MET A 1 -2.90 -5.41 -6.32
CA MET A 1 -2.10 -6.34 -5.48
C MET A 1 -2.16 -5.91 -4.02
N TYR A 2 -1.56 -4.77 -3.64
CA TYR A 2 -1.51 -4.32 -2.24
C TYR A 2 -2.88 -4.13 -1.60
N GLU A 3 -3.83 -3.51 -2.31
CA GLU A 3 -5.23 -3.42 -1.90
C GLU A 3 -5.81 -4.80 -1.50
N ALA A 4 -5.74 -5.80 -2.38
CA ALA A 4 -6.22 -7.15 -2.08
C ALA A 4 -5.53 -7.79 -0.86
N LEU A 5 -4.25 -7.50 -0.65
CA LEU A 5 -3.46 -8.04 0.47
C LEU A 5 -3.70 -7.31 1.80
N LEU A 6 -4.15 -6.05 1.79
CA LEU A 6 -4.18 -5.21 3.00
C LEU A 6 -5.59 -4.72 3.35
N SER A 7 -6.52 -4.68 2.40
CA SER A 7 -7.91 -4.25 2.65
C SER A 7 -8.60 -5.12 3.69
N HIS A 8 -8.32 -6.43 3.74
CA HIS A 8 -8.90 -7.32 4.74
C HIS A 8 -8.42 -7.03 6.18
N ARG A 9 -7.31 -6.28 6.33
CA ARG A 9 -6.78 -5.83 7.62
C ARG A 9 -7.28 -4.45 8.03
N GLY A 10 -8.19 -3.85 7.25
CA GLY A 10 -8.70 -2.51 7.50
C GLY A 10 -7.81 -1.38 6.95
N ILE A 11 -6.79 -1.71 6.15
CA ILE A 11 -5.95 -0.70 5.49
C ILE A 11 -6.67 -0.15 4.25
N ARG A 12 -6.91 1.16 4.25
CA ARG A 12 -7.65 1.87 3.21
C ARG A 12 -6.77 2.47 2.12
N GLY A 13 -5.47 2.62 2.39
CA GLY A 13 -4.59 3.24 1.42
C GLY A 13 -3.16 3.45 1.89
N LEU A 14 -2.49 4.38 1.24
CA LEU A 14 -1.10 4.74 1.48
C LEU A 14 -0.95 6.12 2.10
N VAL A 15 0.07 6.27 2.95
CA VAL A 15 0.57 7.56 3.39
C VAL A 15 1.93 7.84 2.75
N VAL A 16 2.09 9.03 2.19
CA VAL A 16 3.33 9.49 1.55
C VAL A 16 3.71 10.84 2.12
N SER A 17 4.90 10.96 2.70
CA SER A 17 5.43 12.24 3.13
C SER A 17 5.95 13.00 1.91
N CYS A 18 5.38 14.17 1.62
CA CYS A 18 5.81 15.03 0.52
C CYS A 18 6.86 16.01 1.01
N GLU A 19 8.05 16.00 0.39
CA GLU A 19 9.15 16.89 0.77
C GLU A 19 8.87 18.37 0.41
N ASP A 20 8.12 18.61 -0.68
CA ASP A 20 7.77 19.96 -1.13
C ASP A 20 6.77 20.64 -0.17
N CYS A 21 5.73 19.91 0.23
CA CYS A 21 4.68 20.41 1.11
C CYS A 21 5.01 20.22 2.60
N ARG A 22 5.98 19.34 2.93
CA ARG A 22 6.31 18.87 4.29
C ARG A 22 5.10 18.37 5.06
N GLN A 23 4.22 17.65 4.36
CA GLN A 23 2.97 17.13 4.88
C GLN A 23 2.78 15.67 4.44
N ASP A 24 2.04 14.93 5.25
CA ASP A 24 1.67 13.56 4.94
C ASP A 24 0.40 13.54 4.08
N HIS A 25 0.53 12.92 2.90
CA HIS A 25 -0.55 12.74 1.95
C HIS A 25 -1.13 11.33 2.09
N TYR A 26 -2.41 11.28 2.40
CA TYR A 26 -3.18 10.06 2.53
C TYR A 26 -3.93 9.80 1.23
N HIS A 27 -3.67 8.65 0.63
CA HIS A 27 -4.22 8.24 -0.65
C HIS A 27 -4.97 6.92 -0.50
N ASP A 28 -6.29 6.95 -0.65
CA ASP A 28 -7.08 5.74 -0.78
C ASP A 28 -6.67 4.94 -2.03
N TRP A 29 -6.94 3.63 -2.03
CA TRP A 29 -6.60 2.75 -3.14
C TRP A 29 -7.15 3.23 -4.49
N ASP A 30 -8.39 3.73 -4.51
CA ASP A 30 -9.01 4.27 -5.72
C ASP A 30 -8.33 5.56 -6.21
N MET A 31 -7.96 6.46 -5.29
CA MET A 31 -7.24 7.69 -5.62
C MET A 31 -5.87 7.37 -6.21
N LEU A 32 -5.16 6.42 -5.60
CA LEU A 32 -3.85 5.97 -6.07
C LEU A 32 -3.95 5.39 -7.48
N ARG A 33 -4.96 4.55 -7.73
CA ARG A 33 -5.22 3.94 -9.04
C ARG A 33 -5.51 5.00 -10.10
N ALA A 34 -6.38 5.98 -9.79
CA ALA A 34 -6.70 7.06 -10.71
C ALA A 34 -5.46 7.90 -11.04
N ASN A 35 -4.63 8.23 -10.05
CA ASN A 35 -3.39 8.98 -10.23
C ASN A 35 -2.39 8.24 -11.11
N LEU A 36 -2.20 6.94 -10.90
CA LEU A 36 -1.30 6.12 -11.70
C LEU A 36 -1.78 5.98 -13.15
N LEU A 37 -3.08 5.76 -13.35
CA LEU A 37 -3.67 5.70 -14.69
C LEU A 37 -3.48 7.02 -15.44
N GLN A 38 -3.68 8.14 -14.76
CA GLN A 38 -3.50 9.44 -15.39
C GLN A 38 -2.03 9.77 -15.66
N LEU A 39 -1.11 9.38 -14.79
CA LEU A 39 0.32 9.47 -15.08
C LEU A 39 0.69 8.72 -16.36
N LEU A 40 0.09 7.55 -16.58
CA LEU A 40 0.32 6.77 -17.80
C LEU A 40 -0.28 7.43 -19.06
N VAL A 41 -1.38 8.16 -18.93
CA VAL A 41 -2.09 8.80 -20.05
C VAL A 41 -1.49 10.17 -20.39
N ASP A 42 -1.34 11.04 -19.38
CA ASP A 42 -1.05 12.47 -19.55
C ASP A 42 0.31 12.90 -18.94
N GLY A 43 1.06 11.98 -18.32
CA GLY A 43 2.35 12.28 -17.68
C GLY A 43 2.26 13.18 -16.45
N THR A 44 1.05 13.45 -15.96
CA THR A 44 0.80 14.36 -14.82
C THR A 44 0.03 13.66 -13.71
N VAL A 45 0.40 13.95 -12.46
CA VAL A 45 -0.41 13.62 -11.28
C VAL A 45 -1.39 14.77 -11.07
N ARG A 46 -2.69 14.47 -10.97
CA ARG A 46 -3.67 15.49 -10.58
C ARG A 46 -3.41 15.87 -9.11
N PRO A 47 -3.36 17.16 -8.75
CA PRO A 47 -3.42 17.55 -7.36
C PRO A 47 -4.74 17.02 -6.78
N HIS A 48 -4.63 16.17 -5.77
CA HIS A 48 -5.78 15.65 -5.04
C HIS A 48 -6.01 16.52 -3.81
N GLU A 49 -7.27 16.70 -3.46
CA GLU A 49 -7.63 17.37 -2.22
C GLU A 49 -7.29 16.44 -1.04
N PRO A 50 -6.77 16.96 0.08
CA PRO A 50 -6.42 16.13 1.23
C PRO A 50 -7.62 15.33 1.71
N ALA A 51 -7.39 14.08 2.13
CA ALA A 51 -8.43 13.32 2.84
C ALA A 51 -8.86 14.13 4.07
N TYR A 52 -10.17 14.39 4.20
CA TYR A 52 -10.72 15.08 5.37
C TYR A 52 -10.76 14.11 6.56
N ASP A 53 -10.04 14.45 7.64
CA ASP A 53 -9.91 13.65 8.87
C ASP A 53 -9.47 12.18 8.63
N PRO A 54 -8.27 11.96 8.07
CA PRO A 54 -7.80 10.61 7.80
C PRO A 54 -7.44 9.93 9.12
N THR A 55 -8.05 8.77 9.38
CA THR A 55 -7.62 7.87 10.46
C THR A 55 -6.22 7.35 10.15
N PRO A 56 -5.13 7.82 10.78
CA PRO A 56 -3.77 7.54 10.32
C PRO A 56 -3.44 6.05 10.37
N GLU A 57 -4.05 5.33 11.31
CA GLU A 57 -3.94 3.89 11.54
C GLU A 57 -4.42 3.06 10.34
N ALA A 58 -5.29 3.62 9.49
CA ALA A 58 -5.83 2.95 8.32
C ALA A 58 -4.95 3.11 7.08
N TYR A 59 -3.80 3.77 7.18
CA TYR A 59 -2.88 4.02 6.07
C TYR A 59 -1.47 3.58 6.43
N VAL A 60 -0.75 3.10 5.42
CA VAL A 60 0.60 2.55 5.59
C VAL A 60 1.55 3.10 4.55
N THR A 61 2.86 3.01 4.80
CA THR A 61 3.86 3.46 3.83
C THR A 61 4.05 2.46 2.70
N TRP A 62 4.71 2.90 1.63
CA TRP A 62 5.15 2.02 0.55
C TRP A 62 6.09 0.91 1.04
N ASP A 63 6.98 1.22 1.98
CA ASP A 63 7.91 0.23 2.54
C ASP A 63 7.17 -0.89 3.27
N TYR A 64 6.14 -0.54 4.05
CA TYR A 64 5.29 -1.52 4.70
C TYR A 64 4.60 -2.42 3.67
N CYS A 65 4.01 -1.85 2.62
CA CYS A 65 3.33 -2.62 1.57
C CYS A 65 4.28 -3.59 0.86
N ARG A 66 5.49 -3.14 0.53
CA ARG A 66 6.51 -3.97 -0.13
C ARG A 66 6.96 -5.11 0.77
N GLY A 67 7.32 -4.81 2.02
CA GLY A 67 7.75 -5.84 2.98
C GLY A 67 6.64 -6.86 3.27
N TYR A 68 5.39 -6.40 3.36
CA TYR A 68 4.26 -7.28 3.58
C TYR A 68 4.00 -8.21 2.38
N ALA A 69 4.05 -7.66 1.15
CA ALA A 69 3.88 -8.46 -0.05
C ALA A 69 5.02 -9.47 -0.23
N ASP A 70 6.26 -9.06 0.04
CA ASP A 70 7.43 -9.95 0.01
C ASP A 70 7.28 -11.11 0.99
N ALA A 71 6.92 -10.81 2.25
CA ALA A 71 6.66 -11.83 3.27
C ALA A 71 5.48 -12.75 2.90
N SER A 72 4.39 -12.20 2.36
CA SER A 72 3.22 -12.99 1.92
C SER A 72 3.56 -13.92 0.76
N MET A 73 4.40 -13.48 -0.18
CA MET A 73 4.87 -14.29 -1.29
C MET A 73 5.87 -15.34 -0.81
N ASN A 74 6.74 -14.99 0.13
CA ASN A 74 7.68 -15.92 0.77
C ASN A 74 6.96 -17.03 1.54
N GLU A 75 5.90 -16.70 2.29
CA GLU A 75 5.04 -17.68 2.95
C GLU A 75 4.37 -18.61 1.94
N ALA A 76 3.86 -18.08 0.82
CA ALA A 76 3.28 -18.88 -0.25
C ALA A 76 4.30 -19.79 -0.95
N LEU A 77 5.60 -19.42 -0.96
CA LEU A 77 6.68 -20.21 -1.57
C LEU A 77 7.33 -21.21 -0.60
N HIS A 78 7.22 -20.99 0.71
CA HIS A 78 7.78 -21.86 1.76
C HIS A 78 6.75 -22.67 2.54
N GLY A 79 5.45 -22.51 2.24
CA GLY A 79 4.35 -23.26 2.86
C GLY A 79 4.35 -24.78 2.60
N ASP A 80 5.23 -25.28 1.73
CA ASP A 80 5.35 -26.70 1.37
C ASP A 80 6.63 -27.37 1.94
N GLY A 81 7.11 -26.97 3.12
CA GLY A 81 8.40 -27.47 3.61
C GLY A 81 8.67 -27.38 5.11
N PHE A 82 7.79 -27.92 5.96
CA PHE A 82 8.21 -28.42 7.28
C PHE A 82 7.38 -29.62 7.73
N ASP A 83 7.50 -30.72 6.98
CA ASP A 83 7.38 -32.06 7.55
C ASP A 83 8.80 -32.52 7.89
N GLY A 84 9.13 -32.62 9.19
CA GLY A 84 10.33 -33.34 9.62
C GLY A 84 11.15 -32.70 10.73
N PHE A 85 10.59 -32.63 11.94
CA PHE A 85 11.37 -32.91 13.15
C PHE A 85 10.51 -33.75 14.10
N ASP A 86 10.39 -35.02 13.75
CA ASP A 86 10.05 -36.09 14.69
C ASP A 86 11.11 -37.20 14.49
N ALA A 87 12.19 -37.11 15.29
CA ALA A 87 13.06 -38.21 15.73
C ALA A 87 14.18 -37.66 16.63
#